data_AF-A0A2D2H1N9-F1
#
_entry.id   AF-A0A2D2H1N9-F1
#
_cell.length_a   1.000
_cell.length_b   1.000
_cell.length_c   1.000
_cell.angle_alpha   90.00
_cell.angle_beta   90.00
_cell.angle_gamma   90.00
#
_symmetry.space_group_name_H-M   'P 1'
#
loop_
_entity.id
_entity.type
_entity.pdbx_description
1 polymer ?
#
loop_
_entity_poly.entity_id
_entity_poly.type
_entity_poly.pdbx_seq_one_letter_code
_entity_poly.pdbx_strand_id
1 'polypeptide(L)'
;MLGIVAAALGVEAGGSASWLTLIGPRSLHGSLAVTRGSTAGGYDAAGSYLELAASQPRFDASGGLIVEEARTNAIRNPRMEGAVAGSPGTVPGYWTVTAITGLTRTLSTGVEAGAPYLDCNFAGTSTAAGYCVVMPEQVGGAAAVSGQSWTCAMNIALVAGSLPSGGNLRLRMQERGGDSSPATDAGIIATAAAQRVACTRTLTVGGTTSIVPSVLAYVPSGVAMNFTLRVSLPQLEQATFATTPVLPPAGSRVAQTRAADQLLCQPAGGYGGSGTLLVAASLPQASPAGLPQGLWQIDDGTDANRLILRNTGTALTAEIERGGASGAVMTLGSMVPGTAFRAAFAWAPGSQSACMTGGSVQTAAATLPAGLARLLPGHGSGGWNRALNGSVRLLQYLPSRLPDTQLQGLVNQS
;
A
#
# COMPACT_ATOMS: atom_id res chain seq x y z
N MET A 1 28.97 -21.54 10.71
CA MET A 1 28.91 -21.57 12.19
C MET A 1 29.96 -20.58 12.69
N LEU A 2 29.53 -19.34 12.94
CA LEU A 2 30.34 -18.27 13.55
C LEU A 2 29.44 -17.72 14.65
N GLY A 3 29.86 -17.93 15.90
CA GLY A 3 29.06 -17.66 17.09
C GLY A 3 28.80 -16.17 17.26
N ILE A 4 27.53 -15.78 17.15
CA ILE A 4 27.06 -14.48 17.60
C ILE A 4 26.85 -14.61 19.12
N VAL A 5 27.70 -13.93 19.88
CA VAL A 5 27.59 -13.79 21.32
C VAL A 5 26.24 -13.15 21.66
N ALA A 6 25.51 -13.73 22.62
CA ALA A 6 24.21 -13.27 23.08
C ALA A 6 24.31 -11.88 23.72
N ALA A 7 23.94 -10.84 22.99
CA ALA A 7 23.66 -9.52 23.55
C ALA A 7 22.14 -9.26 23.47
N ALA A 8 21.57 -8.70 24.54
CA ALA A 8 20.23 -8.13 24.51
C ALA A 8 20.19 -6.98 23.47
N LEU A 9 19.10 -6.83 22.72
CA LEU A 9 18.96 -5.74 21.74
C LEU A 9 19.11 -4.38 22.43
N GLY A 10 19.98 -3.51 21.90
CA GLY A 10 20.11 -2.13 22.37
C GLY A 10 20.84 -1.97 23.70
N VAL A 11 21.72 -2.91 24.08
CA VAL A 11 22.63 -2.77 25.22
C VAL A 11 24.06 -2.65 24.71
N GLU A 12 24.71 -1.51 24.97
CA GLU A 12 26.11 -1.29 24.58
C GLU A 12 27.09 -2.11 25.43
N ALA A 13 28.31 -2.28 24.93
CA ALA A 13 29.44 -2.85 25.68
C ALA A 13 29.80 -1.91 26.85
N GLY A 14 29.06 -2.04 27.95
CA GLY A 14 29.07 -1.11 29.08
C GLY A 14 27.78 -1.12 29.90
N GLY A 15 26.71 -1.73 29.40
CA GLY A 15 25.46 -1.95 30.15
C GLY A 15 24.45 -0.80 30.10
N SER A 16 24.77 0.31 29.42
CA SER A 16 23.81 1.39 29.16
C SER A 16 22.84 1.02 28.04
N ALA A 17 21.55 1.22 28.29
CA ALA A 17 20.50 1.08 27.27
C ALA A 17 20.67 2.20 26.22
N SER A 18 20.69 1.82 24.94
CA SER A 18 20.71 2.75 23.82
C SER A 18 19.61 2.41 22.82
N TRP A 19 19.24 3.41 22.01
CA TRP A 19 18.25 3.21 20.96
C TRP A 19 18.81 2.29 19.89
N LEU A 20 18.07 1.21 19.62
CA LEU A 20 18.28 0.37 18.45
C LEU A 20 17.33 0.78 17.34
N THR A 21 17.86 1.34 16.25
CA THR A 21 17.09 1.58 15.03
C THR A 21 16.94 0.28 14.26
N LEU A 22 15.76 -0.32 14.33
CA LEU A 22 15.40 -1.54 13.60
C LEU A 22 15.08 -1.23 12.14
N ILE A 23 14.27 -0.21 11.91
CA ILE A 23 13.92 0.29 10.57
C ILE A 23 14.33 1.75 10.49
N GLY A 24 15.07 2.11 9.44
CA GLY A 24 15.39 3.49 9.09
C GLY A 24 15.09 3.78 7.63
N PRO A 25 15.34 5.03 7.19
CA PRO A 25 15.26 5.41 5.77
C PRO A 25 16.05 4.43 4.89
N ARG A 26 15.33 3.68 4.04
CA ARG A 26 15.89 2.68 3.12
C ARG A 26 16.87 1.68 3.77
N SER A 27 16.72 1.41 5.06
CA SER A 27 17.68 0.59 5.82
C SER A 27 16.99 -0.26 6.88
N LEU A 28 17.53 -1.46 7.10
CA LEU A 28 17.09 -2.39 8.14
C LEU A 28 18.29 -2.82 8.98
N HIS A 29 18.06 -2.97 10.28
CA HIS A 29 19.04 -3.59 11.17
C HIS A 29 19.19 -5.08 10.84
N GLY A 30 20.41 -5.63 11.02
CA GLY A 30 20.70 -7.03 10.70
C GLY A 30 19.94 -8.07 11.54
N SER A 31 19.24 -7.64 12.61
CA SER A 31 18.37 -8.51 13.41
C SER A 31 16.96 -8.70 12.83
N LEU A 32 16.62 -8.01 11.74
CA LEU A 32 15.33 -8.17 11.05
C LEU A 32 15.45 -9.19 9.93
N ALA A 33 14.69 -10.28 10.06
CA ALA A 33 14.41 -11.19 8.97
C ALA A 33 13.28 -10.64 8.10
N VAL A 34 13.46 -10.67 6.79
CA VAL A 34 12.46 -10.29 5.78
C VAL A 34 12.15 -11.50 4.93
N THR A 35 10.90 -11.93 4.94
CA THR A 35 10.41 -13.04 4.11
C THR A 35 9.10 -12.66 3.42
N ARG A 36 8.89 -13.25 2.24
CA ARG A 36 7.64 -13.16 1.47
C ARG A 36 7.59 -14.34 0.51
N GLY A 37 6.43 -14.96 0.35
CA GLY A 37 6.24 -16.10 -0.56
C GLY A 37 6.18 -15.75 -2.06
N SER A 38 6.61 -14.56 -2.49
CA SER A 38 6.52 -14.10 -3.89
C SER A 38 7.51 -12.97 -4.20
N THR A 39 7.72 -12.67 -5.48
CA THR A 39 8.24 -11.35 -5.90
C THR A 39 7.22 -10.26 -5.57
N ALA A 40 7.67 -9.00 -5.51
CA ALA A 40 6.79 -7.87 -5.26
C ALA A 40 7.42 -6.55 -5.69
N GLY A 41 6.57 -5.57 -6.02
CA GLY A 41 6.99 -4.24 -6.42
C GLY A 41 7.56 -3.40 -5.26
N GLY A 42 8.43 -2.45 -5.56
CA GLY A 42 8.91 -1.42 -4.64
C GLY A 42 9.52 -0.28 -5.44
N TYR A 43 10.18 0.66 -4.76
CA TYR A 43 10.77 1.82 -5.42
C TYR A 43 12.24 2.02 -5.03
N ASP A 44 13.05 2.43 -6.00
CA ASP A 44 14.41 2.90 -5.74
C ASP A 44 14.42 4.32 -5.14
N ALA A 45 15.61 4.87 -4.88
CA ALA A 45 15.75 6.22 -4.33
C ALA A 45 15.39 7.34 -5.31
N ALA A 46 15.33 7.04 -6.62
CA ALA A 46 14.89 7.95 -7.67
C ALA A 46 13.37 7.88 -7.91
N GLY A 47 12.66 6.97 -7.22
CA GLY A 47 11.23 6.74 -7.41
C GLY A 47 10.90 5.80 -8.57
N SER A 48 11.90 5.12 -9.15
CA SER A 48 11.67 4.09 -10.17
C SER A 48 11.10 2.83 -9.57
N TYR A 49 10.13 2.23 -10.24
CA TYR A 49 9.56 0.94 -9.87
C TYR A 49 10.58 -0.19 -10.05
N LEU A 50 10.61 -1.11 -9.09
CA LEU A 50 11.47 -2.30 -9.09
C LEU A 50 10.66 -3.52 -8.67
N GLU A 51 11.06 -4.70 -9.16
CA GLU A 51 10.54 -5.98 -8.67
C GLU A 51 11.60 -6.67 -7.81
N LEU A 52 11.25 -6.92 -6.55
CA LEU A 52 12.18 -7.44 -5.54
C LEU A 52 11.89 -8.91 -5.22
N ALA A 53 12.96 -9.67 -5.00
CA ALA A 53 12.88 -11.08 -4.65
C ALA A 53 12.25 -11.28 -3.25
N ALA A 54 11.78 -12.51 -2.99
CA ALA A 54 11.10 -12.96 -1.78
C ALA A 54 11.70 -12.48 -0.45
N SER A 55 13.03 -12.36 -0.35
CA SER A 55 13.73 -12.01 0.89
C SER A 55 14.31 -10.60 0.90
N GLN A 56 13.94 -9.78 -0.08
CA GLN A 56 14.40 -8.40 -0.17
C GLN A 56 13.36 -7.42 0.41
N PRO A 57 13.81 -6.45 1.24
CA PRO A 57 12.94 -5.41 1.75
C PRO A 57 12.51 -4.46 0.64
N ARG A 58 11.27 -3.98 0.73
CA ARG A 58 10.67 -3.09 -0.26
C ARG A 58 10.50 -1.72 0.36
N PHE A 59 10.80 -0.67 -0.39
CA PHE A 59 10.67 0.70 0.08
C PHE A 59 9.73 1.48 -0.83
N ASP A 60 9.00 2.44 -0.25
CA ASP A 60 8.26 3.44 -1.01
C ASP A 60 9.22 4.48 -1.60
N ALA A 61 8.70 5.38 -2.45
CA ALA A 61 9.51 6.42 -3.08
C ALA A 61 10.13 7.41 -2.07
N SER A 62 9.52 7.58 -0.88
CA SER A 62 10.10 8.38 0.19
C SER A 62 11.20 7.62 0.94
N GLY A 63 11.25 6.30 0.80
CA GLY A 63 12.17 5.35 1.40
C GLY A 63 11.68 4.74 2.72
N GLY A 64 10.38 4.79 3.01
CA GLY A 64 9.77 4.03 4.12
C GLY A 64 9.64 2.55 3.73
N LEU A 65 9.88 1.63 4.67
CA LEU A 65 9.70 0.20 4.45
C LEU A 65 8.21 -0.08 4.20
N ILE A 66 7.89 -0.70 3.07
CA ILE A 66 6.52 -1.13 2.73
C ILE A 66 6.24 -2.47 3.42
N VAL A 67 5.08 -2.57 4.09
CA VAL A 67 4.57 -3.82 4.62
C VAL A 67 3.09 -3.96 4.28
N GLU A 68 2.76 -4.94 3.46
CA GLU A 68 1.43 -5.13 2.89
C GLU A 68 0.95 -6.57 3.06
N GLU A 69 -0.37 -6.74 3.20
CA GLU A 69 -1.03 -8.04 3.27
C GLU A 69 -0.93 -8.80 1.94
N ALA A 70 -1.37 -10.06 1.86
CA ALA A 70 -1.44 -10.73 0.57
C ALA A 70 -2.49 -10.06 -0.33
N ARG A 71 -2.16 -9.83 -1.60
CA ARG A 71 -3.08 -9.14 -2.52
C ARG A 71 -2.97 -9.62 -3.95
N THR A 72 -4.12 -9.75 -4.60
CA THR A 72 -4.25 -10.16 -6.00
C THR A 72 -4.57 -8.97 -6.88
N ASN A 73 -3.77 -8.76 -7.93
CA ASN A 73 -4.16 -7.91 -9.04
C ASN A 73 -5.02 -8.72 -10.02
N ALA A 74 -6.28 -8.34 -10.16
CA ALA A 74 -7.24 -9.00 -11.05
C ALA A 74 -7.03 -8.63 -12.53
N ILE A 75 -6.27 -7.57 -12.82
CA ILE A 75 -5.86 -7.28 -14.20
C ILE A 75 -4.83 -8.32 -14.62
N ARG A 76 -5.18 -9.13 -15.62
CA ARG A 76 -4.34 -10.25 -16.07
C ARG A 76 -3.12 -9.82 -16.86
N ASN A 77 -3.16 -8.67 -17.51
CA ASN A 77 -2.08 -8.21 -18.37
C ASN A 77 -1.60 -6.79 -18.01
N PRO A 78 -1.10 -6.55 -16.79
CA PRO A 78 -0.67 -5.23 -16.36
C PRO A 78 0.69 -4.80 -16.95
N ARG A 79 1.38 -5.71 -17.66
CA ARG A 79 2.62 -5.45 -18.41
C ARG A 79 2.39 -5.09 -19.88
N MET A 80 1.14 -5.07 -20.33
CA MET A 80 0.78 -4.77 -21.72
C MET A 80 1.35 -5.76 -22.74
N GLU A 81 1.52 -7.03 -22.33
CA GLU A 81 2.04 -8.10 -23.19
C GLU A 81 1.20 -8.27 -24.46
N GLY A 82 1.87 -8.45 -25.59
CA GLY A 82 1.24 -8.63 -26.91
C GLY A 82 0.85 -7.33 -27.62
N ALA A 83 1.14 -6.16 -27.04
CA ALA A 83 1.02 -4.90 -27.79
C ALA A 83 2.08 -4.79 -28.89
N VAL A 84 1.68 -4.23 -30.03
CA VAL A 84 2.58 -3.94 -31.16
C VAL A 84 2.36 -2.50 -31.57
N ALA A 85 3.45 -1.74 -31.66
CA ALA A 85 3.41 -0.34 -32.05
C ALA A 85 2.87 -0.19 -33.49
N GLY A 86 2.18 0.92 -33.76
CA GLY A 86 1.69 1.26 -35.09
C GLY A 86 0.38 2.03 -35.09
N SER A 87 -0.13 2.30 -36.30
CA SER A 87 -1.41 2.96 -36.55
C SER A 87 -2.32 1.99 -37.32
N PRO A 88 -3.38 1.42 -36.71
CA PRO A 88 -3.88 1.72 -35.37
C PRO A 88 -3.17 1.00 -34.20
N GLY A 89 -2.18 0.14 -34.50
CA GLY A 89 -1.43 -0.68 -33.55
C GLY A 89 -2.21 -1.88 -33.02
N THR A 90 -1.51 -2.83 -32.42
CA THR A 90 -2.11 -4.00 -31.75
C THR A 90 -2.28 -3.71 -30.27
N VAL A 91 -3.52 -3.85 -29.79
CA VAL A 91 -3.89 -3.65 -28.38
C VAL A 91 -3.33 -4.80 -27.53
N PRO A 92 -2.85 -4.55 -26.29
CA PRO A 92 -2.43 -5.63 -25.40
C PRO A 92 -3.51 -6.70 -25.21
N GLY A 93 -3.10 -7.95 -24.98
CA GLY A 93 -4.05 -9.02 -24.69
C GLY A 93 -4.99 -8.67 -23.53
N TYR A 94 -6.29 -8.95 -23.70
CA TYR A 94 -7.40 -8.61 -22.78
C TYR A 94 -7.76 -7.13 -22.63
N TRP A 95 -6.96 -6.22 -23.20
CA TRP A 95 -7.28 -4.80 -23.14
C TRP A 95 -8.26 -4.41 -24.24
N THR A 96 -8.92 -3.28 -24.05
CA THR A 96 -9.63 -2.57 -25.11
C THR A 96 -9.09 -1.15 -25.18
N VAL A 97 -8.65 -0.73 -26.36
CA VAL A 97 -8.33 0.67 -26.62
C VAL A 97 -9.15 1.11 -27.82
N THR A 98 -9.94 2.18 -27.69
CA THR A 98 -10.78 2.71 -28.76
C THR A 98 -10.60 4.20 -28.91
N ALA A 99 -10.64 4.65 -30.16
CA ALA A 99 -10.77 6.06 -30.51
C ALA A 99 -12.22 6.32 -30.93
N ILE A 100 -12.72 7.51 -30.67
CA ILE A 100 -13.99 7.93 -31.26
C ILE A 100 -13.86 8.13 -32.78
N THR A 101 -14.99 8.11 -33.49
CA THR A 101 -15.02 8.31 -34.94
C THR A 101 -14.37 9.64 -35.35
N GLY A 102 -13.58 9.61 -36.43
CA GLY A 102 -12.80 10.75 -36.92
C GLY A 102 -11.40 10.87 -36.32
N LEU A 103 -11.08 10.09 -35.29
CA LEU A 103 -9.74 10.01 -34.72
C LEU A 103 -9.04 8.71 -35.10
N THR A 104 -7.75 8.82 -35.38
CA THR A 104 -6.83 7.70 -35.53
C THR A 104 -6.14 7.45 -34.18
N ARG A 105 -6.14 6.19 -33.75
CA ARG A 105 -5.30 5.73 -32.63
C ARG A 105 -3.92 5.37 -33.16
N THR A 106 -2.85 5.72 -32.45
CA THR A 106 -1.52 5.15 -32.67
C THR A 106 -1.00 4.65 -31.33
N LEU A 107 -0.44 3.43 -31.31
CA LEU A 107 0.11 2.81 -30.10
C LEU A 107 1.62 2.73 -30.16
N SER A 108 2.27 2.92 -29.01
CA SER A 108 3.65 2.53 -28.76
C SER A 108 3.82 2.02 -27.33
N THR A 109 4.89 1.26 -27.08
CA THR A 109 5.21 0.68 -25.77
C THR A 109 6.63 1.05 -25.37
N GLY A 110 6.91 0.97 -24.08
CA GLY A 110 8.26 1.19 -23.56
C GLY A 110 8.33 0.96 -22.06
N VAL A 111 9.44 1.38 -21.46
CA VAL A 111 9.66 1.38 -20.02
C VAL A 111 10.08 2.79 -19.60
N GLU A 112 9.45 3.31 -18.56
CA GLU A 112 9.79 4.60 -17.95
C GLU A 112 9.85 4.42 -16.43
N ALA A 113 10.93 4.91 -15.81
CA ALA A 113 11.14 4.77 -14.36
C ALA A 113 10.91 3.33 -13.86
N GLY A 114 11.40 2.34 -14.60
CA GLY A 114 11.26 0.91 -14.29
C GLY A 114 9.88 0.30 -14.55
N ALA A 115 8.89 1.07 -14.99
CA ALA A 115 7.53 0.62 -15.25
C ALA A 115 7.24 0.45 -16.75
N PRO A 116 6.71 -0.71 -17.20
CA PRO A 116 6.22 -0.85 -18.57
C PRO A 116 5.00 0.04 -18.80
N TYR A 117 4.92 0.65 -19.98
CA TYR A 117 3.83 1.54 -20.34
C TYR A 117 3.28 1.26 -21.75
N LEU A 118 2.05 1.71 -21.96
CA LEU A 118 1.42 1.88 -23.27
C LEU A 118 1.12 3.36 -23.50
N ASP A 119 1.65 3.91 -24.58
CA ASP A 119 1.29 5.22 -25.09
C ASP A 119 0.17 5.08 -26.11
N CYS A 120 -0.94 5.78 -25.87
CA CYS A 120 -2.11 5.85 -26.72
C CYS A 120 -2.21 7.27 -27.28
N ASN A 121 -1.75 7.46 -28.52
CA ASN A 121 -1.96 8.70 -29.24
C ASN A 121 -3.33 8.68 -29.93
N PHE A 122 -4.08 9.77 -29.79
CA PHE A 122 -5.33 10.01 -30.48
C PHE A 122 -5.21 11.31 -31.27
N ALA A 123 -5.33 11.21 -32.59
CA ALA A 123 -5.14 12.33 -33.49
C ALA A 123 -6.19 12.36 -34.61
N GLY A 124 -6.64 13.56 -34.99
CA GLY A 124 -7.62 13.76 -36.05
C GLY A 124 -8.64 14.83 -35.70
N THR A 125 -9.76 14.85 -36.42
CA THR A 125 -10.91 15.71 -36.13
C THR A 125 -12.10 14.84 -35.80
N SER A 126 -12.63 14.97 -34.58
CA SER A 126 -13.78 14.20 -34.14
C SER A 126 -15.01 14.49 -34.99
N THR A 127 -15.76 13.46 -35.39
CA THR A 127 -17.05 13.64 -36.09
C THR A 127 -18.25 13.47 -35.17
N ALA A 128 -18.02 13.04 -33.93
CA ALA A 128 -19.00 12.95 -32.86
C ALA A 128 -18.32 13.22 -31.50
N ALA A 129 -19.10 13.66 -30.51
CA ALA A 129 -18.62 13.76 -29.14
C ALA A 129 -18.64 12.38 -28.47
N GLY A 130 -17.63 12.07 -27.63
CA GLY A 130 -17.54 10.76 -27.00
C GLY A 130 -16.27 10.56 -26.19
N TYR A 131 -15.95 9.30 -25.93
CA TYR A 131 -14.76 8.92 -25.15
C TYR A 131 -13.79 8.10 -25.98
N CYS A 132 -12.53 8.51 -26.01
CA CYS A 132 -11.44 7.58 -26.25
C CYS A 132 -11.25 6.74 -24.98
N VAL A 133 -11.18 5.42 -25.13
CA VAL A 133 -11.20 4.48 -24.00
C VAL A 133 -9.89 3.71 -23.96
N VAL A 134 -9.29 3.58 -22.77
CA VAL A 134 -8.24 2.59 -22.46
C VAL A 134 -8.75 1.75 -21.29
N MET A 135 -9.06 0.50 -21.55
CA MET A 135 -9.66 -0.45 -20.60
C MET A 135 -8.70 -1.62 -20.41
N PRO A 136 -7.98 -1.74 -19.29
CA PRO A 136 -6.91 -2.71 -19.11
C PRO A 136 -7.38 -4.13 -18.75
N GLU A 137 -8.68 -4.38 -18.75
CA GLU A 137 -9.27 -5.71 -18.55
C GLU A 137 -10.66 -5.75 -19.19
N GLN A 138 -11.05 -6.88 -19.77
CA GLN A 138 -12.34 -7.04 -20.43
C GLN A 138 -13.50 -7.22 -19.45
N VAL A 139 -14.71 -6.93 -19.90
CA VAL A 139 -15.94 -7.29 -19.17
C VAL A 139 -15.95 -8.79 -18.90
N GLY A 140 -16.30 -9.19 -17.67
CA GLY A 140 -16.21 -10.58 -17.22
C GLY A 140 -14.80 -11.05 -16.82
N GLY A 141 -13.75 -10.25 -17.01
CA GLY A 141 -12.37 -10.60 -16.66
C GLY A 141 -12.11 -10.61 -15.15
N ALA A 142 -12.65 -9.62 -14.42
CA ALA A 142 -12.58 -9.54 -12.97
C ALA A 142 -13.95 -9.84 -12.36
N ALA A 143 -14.15 -11.09 -11.93
CA ALA A 143 -15.39 -11.53 -11.31
C ALA A 143 -15.63 -10.77 -9.99
N ALA A 144 -16.82 -10.22 -9.84
CA ALA A 144 -17.18 -9.42 -8.67
C ALA A 144 -18.68 -9.54 -8.39
N VAL A 145 -19.07 -9.34 -7.12
CA VAL A 145 -20.47 -9.43 -6.68
C VAL A 145 -20.84 -8.26 -5.77
N SER A 146 -22.14 -8.00 -5.63
CA SER A 146 -22.68 -6.95 -4.76
C SER A 146 -22.15 -7.06 -3.33
N GLY A 147 -21.91 -5.93 -2.68
CA GLY A 147 -21.37 -5.81 -1.32
C GLY A 147 -19.84 -5.82 -1.23
N GLN A 148 -19.12 -6.22 -2.29
CA GLN A 148 -17.67 -6.13 -2.32
C GLN A 148 -17.20 -4.69 -2.51
N SER A 149 -16.00 -4.37 -2.04
CA SER A 149 -15.29 -3.13 -2.41
C SER A 149 -14.07 -3.45 -3.24
N TRP A 150 -13.91 -2.71 -4.33
CA TRP A 150 -12.81 -2.84 -5.28
C TRP A 150 -12.14 -1.50 -5.51
N THR A 151 -10.82 -1.52 -5.64
CA THR A 151 -10.01 -0.35 -5.96
C THR A 151 -9.17 -0.63 -7.19
N CYS A 152 -9.23 0.25 -8.17
CA CYS A 152 -8.26 0.28 -9.25
C CYS A 152 -7.25 1.39 -9.01
N ALA A 153 -6.02 1.18 -9.48
CA ALA A 153 -5.00 2.22 -9.55
C ALA A 153 -4.14 2.04 -10.78
N MET A 154 -3.70 3.14 -11.40
CA MET A 154 -2.79 3.12 -12.53
C MET A 154 -2.04 4.45 -12.65
N ASN A 155 -0.84 4.39 -13.21
CA ASN A 155 -0.08 5.59 -13.57
C ASN A 155 -0.61 6.14 -14.89
N ILE A 156 -0.93 7.43 -14.92
CA ILE A 156 -1.45 8.11 -16.11
C ILE A 156 -0.68 9.43 -16.32
N ALA A 157 -0.25 9.69 -17.55
CA ALA A 157 0.33 10.96 -17.97
C ALA A 157 -0.20 11.39 -19.35
N LEU A 158 -0.23 12.69 -19.59
CA LEU A 158 -0.42 13.31 -20.90
C LEU A 158 0.96 13.71 -21.43
N VAL A 159 1.63 12.79 -22.12
CA VAL A 159 3.06 12.92 -22.47
C VAL A 159 3.32 13.71 -23.76
N ALA A 160 2.28 13.98 -24.55
CA ALA A 160 2.36 14.86 -25.71
C ALA A 160 1.00 15.49 -26.03
N GLY A 161 1.04 16.69 -26.60
CA GLY A 161 -0.15 17.45 -26.98
C GLY A 161 -0.98 17.93 -25.79
N SER A 162 -2.26 18.21 -26.03
CA SER A 162 -3.21 18.66 -25.02
C SER A 162 -4.59 18.08 -25.27
N LEU A 163 -5.36 17.84 -24.20
CA LEU A 163 -6.79 17.59 -24.35
C LEU A 163 -7.46 18.81 -25.02
N PRO A 164 -8.45 18.59 -25.90
CA PRO A 164 -9.18 19.71 -26.51
C PRO A 164 -9.98 20.48 -25.46
N SER A 165 -10.29 21.75 -25.74
CA SER A 165 -11.22 22.54 -24.91
C SER A 165 -12.56 21.80 -24.77
N GLY A 166 -13.12 21.76 -23.55
CA GLY A 166 -14.30 20.98 -23.22
C GLY A 166 -14.05 19.46 -23.09
N GLY A 167 -12.82 19.00 -23.31
CA GLY A 167 -12.39 17.64 -23.01
C GLY A 167 -12.11 17.43 -21.52
N ASN A 168 -12.09 16.17 -21.10
CA ASN A 168 -11.68 15.78 -19.74
C ASN A 168 -11.05 14.39 -19.73
N LEU A 169 -10.37 14.06 -18.64
CA LEU A 169 -9.75 12.77 -18.41
C LEU A 169 -10.18 12.24 -17.04
N ARG A 170 -10.55 10.97 -16.99
CA ARG A 170 -10.96 10.31 -15.74
C ARG A 170 -10.61 8.83 -15.73
N LEU A 171 -10.40 8.31 -14.52
CA LEU A 171 -10.38 6.89 -14.23
C LEU A 171 -11.76 6.47 -13.72
N ARG A 172 -12.37 5.50 -14.39
CA ARG A 172 -13.70 4.96 -14.08
C ARG A 172 -13.60 3.56 -13.51
N MET A 173 -14.42 3.26 -12.51
CA MET A 173 -14.75 1.91 -12.05
C MET A 173 -16.23 1.63 -12.32
N GLN A 174 -16.56 0.67 -13.19
CA GLN A 174 -17.94 0.40 -13.60
C GLN A 174 -18.37 -1.05 -13.37
N GLU A 175 -19.53 -1.22 -12.69
CA GLU A 175 -20.19 -2.51 -12.50
C GLU A 175 -20.78 -3.04 -13.82
N ARG A 176 -20.80 -4.37 -13.97
CA ARG A 176 -21.34 -5.08 -15.13
C ARG A 176 -22.14 -6.30 -14.68
N GLY A 177 -23.17 -6.65 -15.46
CA GLY A 177 -23.94 -7.90 -15.31
C GLY A 177 -25.33 -7.75 -14.68
N GLY A 178 -25.53 -6.79 -13.78
CA GLY A 178 -26.83 -6.54 -13.15
C GLY A 178 -27.76 -5.66 -13.99
N ASP A 179 -28.94 -5.36 -13.43
CA ASP A 179 -30.00 -4.56 -14.08
C ASP A 179 -29.57 -3.11 -14.41
N SER A 180 -28.49 -2.64 -13.78
CA SER A 180 -27.86 -1.35 -14.08
C SER A 180 -26.33 -1.48 -14.07
N SER A 181 -25.64 -0.51 -14.66
CA SER A 181 -24.15 -0.47 -14.73
C SER A 181 -23.59 0.81 -14.10
N PRO A 182 -23.82 1.03 -12.79
CA PRO A 182 -23.34 2.23 -12.12
C PRO A 182 -21.81 2.27 -12.09
N ALA A 183 -21.28 3.48 -11.99
CA ALA A 183 -19.85 3.74 -12.02
C ALA A 183 -19.44 4.79 -10.99
N THR A 184 -18.17 4.73 -10.59
CA THR A 184 -17.48 5.78 -9.84
C THR A 184 -16.34 6.31 -10.70
N ASP A 185 -16.15 7.62 -10.70
CA ASP A 185 -15.10 8.29 -11.48
C ASP A 185 -14.14 9.03 -10.54
N ALA A 186 -12.84 8.94 -10.81
CA ALA A 186 -11.82 9.83 -10.29
C ALA A 186 -11.33 10.73 -11.43
N GLY A 187 -11.51 12.05 -11.30
CA GLY A 187 -11.01 13.02 -12.27
C GLY A 187 -9.49 13.03 -12.29
N ILE A 188 -8.92 13.26 -13.48
CA ILE A 188 -7.46 13.29 -13.68
C ILE A 188 -7.09 14.66 -14.22
N ILE A 189 -6.11 15.29 -13.58
CA ILE A 189 -5.49 16.50 -14.12
C ILE A 189 -4.44 16.05 -15.12
N ALA A 190 -4.66 16.36 -16.40
CA ALA A 190 -3.75 15.95 -17.46
C ALA A 190 -2.42 16.70 -17.33
N THR A 191 -1.36 15.99 -16.95
CA THR A 191 -0.01 16.54 -16.81
C THR A 191 1.00 15.60 -17.45
N ALA A 192 2.17 16.13 -17.83
CA ALA A 192 3.24 15.34 -18.43
C ALA A 192 3.90 14.36 -17.43
N ALA A 193 3.82 14.65 -16.13
CA ALA A 193 4.31 13.76 -15.09
C ALA A 193 3.29 12.64 -14.82
N ALA A 194 3.75 11.40 -14.72
CA ALA A 194 2.89 10.29 -14.36
C ALA A 194 2.31 10.48 -12.96
N GLN A 195 0.98 10.40 -12.86
CA GLN A 195 0.25 10.40 -11.59
C GLN A 195 -0.32 9.00 -11.36
N ARG A 196 -0.05 8.41 -10.19
CA ARG A 196 -0.74 7.17 -9.76
C ARG A 196 -2.13 7.55 -9.28
N VAL A 197 -3.13 7.37 -10.13
CA VAL A 197 -4.53 7.69 -9.83
C VAL A 197 -5.23 6.43 -9.35
N ALA A 198 -6.01 6.54 -8.27
CA ALA A 198 -6.81 5.44 -7.73
C ALA A 198 -8.31 5.79 -7.72
N CYS A 199 -9.15 4.77 -7.88
CA CYS A 199 -10.60 4.88 -7.77
C CYS A 199 -11.17 3.65 -7.06
N THR A 200 -11.95 3.88 -6.01
CA THR A 200 -12.57 2.84 -5.20
C THR A 200 -14.08 2.84 -5.42
N ARG A 201 -14.68 1.63 -5.50
CA ARG A 201 -16.12 1.44 -5.59
C ARG A 201 -16.56 0.29 -4.71
N THR A 202 -17.53 0.56 -3.85
CA THR A 202 -18.36 -0.48 -3.22
C THR A 202 -19.51 -0.83 -4.16
N LEU A 203 -19.65 -2.12 -4.47
CA LEU A 203 -20.61 -2.62 -5.45
C LEU A 203 -21.98 -2.73 -4.80
N THR A 204 -23.01 -2.18 -5.45
CA THR A 204 -24.35 -2.05 -4.84
C THR A 204 -25.43 -2.80 -5.59
N VAL A 205 -25.17 -3.23 -6.83
CA VAL A 205 -26.21 -3.77 -7.71
C VAL A 205 -26.29 -5.29 -7.58
N GLY A 206 -27.49 -5.79 -7.28
CA GLY A 206 -27.78 -7.23 -7.35
C GLY A 206 -27.56 -7.76 -8.77
N GLY A 207 -26.96 -8.95 -8.91
CA GLY A 207 -26.64 -9.52 -10.22
C GLY A 207 -25.36 -8.98 -10.87
N THR A 208 -24.61 -8.08 -10.23
CA THR A 208 -23.24 -7.75 -10.67
C THR A 208 -22.40 -9.02 -10.79
N THR A 209 -21.75 -9.19 -11.94
CA THR A 209 -20.90 -10.34 -12.26
C THR A 209 -19.45 -9.95 -12.49
N SER A 210 -19.17 -8.67 -12.79
CA SER A 210 -17.80 -8.18 -12.93
C SER A 210 -17.69 -6.68 -12.69
N ILE A 211 -16.47 -6.23 -12.41
CA ILE A 211 -16.09 -4.82 -12.29
C ILE A 211 -14.99 -4.51 -13.30
N VAL A 212 -15.08 -3.36 -13.96
CA VAL A 212 -14.13 -2.99 -15.02
C VAL A 212 -13.58 -1.58 -14.82
N PRO A 213 -12.24 -1.42 -14.75
CA PRO A 213 -11.61 -0.11 -14.75
C PRO A 213 -11.45 0.43 -16.18
N SER A 214 -11.54 1.74 -16.37
CA SER A 214 -11.28 2.37 -17.68
C SER A 214 -10.73 3.78 -17.52
N VAL A 215 -9.70 4.13 -18.28
CA VAL A 215 -9.33 5.53 -18.53
C VAL A 215 -10.20 6.04 -19.66
N LEU A 216 -10.90 7.15 -19.42
CA LEU A 216 -11.80 7.77 -20.38
C LEU A 216 -11.34 9.19 -20.64
N ALA A 217 -11.00 9.48 -21.89
CA ALA A 217 -10.76 10.84 -22.36
C ALA A 217 -11.97 11.32 -23.15
N TYR A 218 -12.76 12.21 -22.55
CA TYR A 218 -13.87 12.84 -23.26
C TYR A 218 -13.34 13.87 -24.25
N VAL A 219 -13.94 13.89 -25.43
CA VAL A 219 -13.63 14.88 -26.47
C VAL A 219 -14.92 15.37 -27.15
N PRO A 220 -15.06 16.68 -27.45
CA PRO A 220 -16.23 17.22 -28.15
C PRO A 220 -16.24 16.83 -29.64
N SER A 221 -17.37 17.06 -30.31
CA SER A 221 -17.50 16.89 -31.76
C SER A 221 -16.90 18.07 -32.53
N GLY A 222 -16.34 17.82 -33.72
CA GLY A 222 -15.85 18.84 -34.63
C GLY A 222 -14.53 19.49 -34.21
N VAL A 223 -13.80 18.90 -33.26
CA VAL A 223 -12.57 19.47 -32.73
C VAL A 223 -11.37 18.69 -33.26
N ALA A 224 -10.40 19.41 -33.85
CA ALA A 224 -9.11 18.86 -34.18
C ALA A 224 -8.27 18.68 -32.91
N MET A 225 -7.63 17.52 -32.76
CA MET A 225 -6.82 17.21 -31.59
C MET A 225 -5.68 16.27 -31.94
N ASN A 226 -4.64 16.32 -31.12
CA ASN A 226 -3.54 15.37 -31.12
C ASN A 226 -2.98 15.32 -29.70
N PHE A 227 -3.16 14.19 -29.02
CA PHE A 227 -2.64 14.01 -27.67
C PHE A 227 -2.25 12.56 -27.42
N THR A 228 -1.28 12.35 -26.55
CA THR A 228 -0.79 11.03 -26.15
C THR A 228 -0.99 10.80 -24.67
N LEU A 229 -1.78 9.79 -24.34
CA LEU A 229 -1.94 9.30 -22.98
C LEU A 229 -1.00 8.14 -22.74
N ARG A 230 -0.14 8.25 -21.73
CA ARG A 230 0.65 7.14 -21.21
C ARG A 230 -0.11 6.46 -20.08
N VAL A 231 -0.24 5.15 -20.14
CA VAL A 231 -0.81 4.33 -19.06
C VAL A 231 0.23 3.29 -18.63
N SER A 232 0.53 3.20 -17.33
CA SER A 232 1.42 2.19 -16.77
C SER A 232 0.90 1.59 -15.46
N LEU A 233 1.40 0.39 -15.12
CA LEU A 233 1.12 -0.34 -13.87
C LEU A 233 -0.38 -0.41 -13.48
N PRO A 234 -1.30 -0.79 -14.38
CA PRO A 234 -2.69 -0.89 -14.00
C PRO A 234 -2.91 -2.04 -13.02
N GLN A 235 -3.71 -1.75 -12.01
CA GLN A 235 -4.00 -2.65 -10.91
C GLN A 235 -5.48 -2.58 -10.55
N LEU A 236 -6.05 -3.73 -10.18
CA LEU A 236 -7.43 -3.86 -9.71
C LEU A 236 -7.46 -4.87 -8.57
N GLU A 237 -7.89 -4.43 -7.39
CA GLU A 237 -7.80 -5.20 -6.14
C GLU A 237 -9.13 -5.16 -5.40
N GLN A 238 -9.55 -6.30 -4.85
CA GLN A 238 -10.72 -6.37 -3.98
C GLN A 238 -10.39 -5.84 -2.58
N ALA A 239 -10.25 -4.52 -2.50
CA ALA A 239 -9.98 -3.79 -1.27
C ALA A 239 -10.47 -2.34 -1.39
N THR A 240 -10.49 -1.63 -0.28
CA THR A 240 -10.83 -0.19 -0.21
C THR A 240 -9.64 0.73 -0.49
N PHE A 241 -8.50 0.17 -0.88
CA PHE A 241 -7.27 0.88 -1.21
C PHE A 241 -6.45 0.04 -2.20
N ALA A 242 -5.50 0.68 -2.88
CA ALA A 242 -4.54 0.00 -3.74
C ALA A 242 -3.22 -0.24 -2.99
N THR A 243 -2.66 -1.43 -3.15
CA THR A 243 -1.30 -1.74 -2.69
C THR A 243 -0.26 -1.35 -3.74
N THR A 244 1.01 -1.63 -3.46
CA THR A 244 2.09 -1.52 -4.44
C THR A 244 1.77 -2.38 -5.66
N PRO A 245 2.08 -1.95 -6.90
CA PRO A 245 1.73 -2.70 -8.11
C PRO A 245 2.18 -4.16 -8.03
N VAL A 246 1.28 -5.07 -8.40
CA VAL A 246 1.56 -6.51 -8.53
C VAL A 246 1.53 -6.87 -10.01
N LEU A 247 2.68 -7.33 -10.52
CA LEU A 247 2.84 -7.75 -11.91
C LEU A 247 3.05 -9.27 -11.98
N PRO A 248 2.44 -9.98 -12.93
CA PRO A 248 2.77 -11.38 -13.19
C PRO A 248 4.19 -11.47 -13.79
N PRO A 249 4.80 -12.67 -13.90
CA PRO A 249 6.08 -12.81 -14.62
C PRO A 249 6.02 -12.23 -16.04
N ALA A 250 7.13 -11.67 -16.53
CA ALA A 250 7.20 -11.14 -17.89
C ALA A 250 6.80 -12.20 -18.94
N GLY A 251 6.06 -11.79 -19.97
CA GLY A 251 5.51 -12.67 -21.01
C GLY A 251 4.22 -13.40 -20.62
N SER A 252 3.77 -13.33 -19.37
CA SER A 252 2.55 -13.99 -18.91
C SER A 252 1.36 -13.02 -18.80
N ARG A 253 0.15 -13.56 -18.98
CA ARG A 253 -1.12 -12.82 -18.93
C ARG A 253 -2.09 -13.49 -17.97
N VAL A 254 -1.78 -13.42 -16.68
CA VAL A 254 -2.55 -14.06 -15.60
C VAL A 254 -2.70 -13.08 -14.44
N ALA A 255 -3.81 -13.20 -13.71
CA ALA A 255 -3.97 -12.49 -12.44
C ALA A 255 -2.89 -12.99 -11.47
N GLN A 256 -2.21 -12.06 -10.79
CA GLN A 256 -1.08 -12.38 -9.94
C GLN A 256 -1.38 -12.02 -8.49
N THR A 257 -1.04 -12.95 -7.59
CA THR A 257 -1.08 -12.72 -6.15
C THR A 257 0.32 -12.44 -5.63
N ARG A 258 0.46 -11.36 -4.87
CA ARG A 258 1.61 -11.11 -3.99
C ARG A 258 1.30 -11.68 -2.60
N ALA A 259 2.24 -12.42 -2.02
CA ALA A 259 2.13 -12.88 -0.64
C ALA A 259 2.35 -11.72 0.36
N ALA A 260 1.81 -11.84 1.58
CA ALA A 260 2.05 -10.85 2.64
C ALA A 260 3.55 -10.70 2.93
N ASP A 261 4.01 -9.48 3.18
CA ASP A 261 5.36 -9.28 3.71
C ASP A 261 5.42 -9.78 5.15
N GLN A 262 6.50 -10.45 5.53
CA GLN A 262 6.70 -10.97 6.87
C GLN A 262 8.03 -10.41 7.38
N LEU A 263 7.94 -9.57 8.41
CA LEU A 263 9.10 -9.05 9.11
C LEU A 263 9.13 -9.58 10.53
N LEU A 264 10.28 -10.09 10.94
CA LEU A 264 10.46 -10.70 12.25
C LEU A 264 11.78 -10.24 12.86
N CYS A 265 11.72 -9.74 14.09
CA CYS A 265 12.89 -9.61 14.96
C CYS A 265 12.69 -10.46 16.21
N GLN A 266 13.57 -11.44 16.43
CA GLN A 266 13.47 -12.39 17.54
C GLN A 266 14.85 -12.52 18.23
N PRO A 267 15.18 -11.59 19.15
CA PRO A 267 16.43 -11.70 19.90
C PRO A 267 16.37 -12.84 20.92
N ALA A 268 17.53 -13.42 21.24
CA ALA A 268 17.62 -14.54 22.17
C ALA A 268 17.10 -14.20 23.59
N GLY A 269 17.20 -12.94 24.03
CA GLY A 269 16.71 -12.45 25.33
C GLY A 269 15.27 -11.92 25.33
N GLY A 270 14.58 -11.95 24.19
CA GLY A 270 13.24 -11.35 24.04
C GLY A 270 13.23 -9.83 24.25
N TYR A 271 12.05 -9.30 24.61
CA TYR A 271 11.79 -7.85 24.75
C TYR A 271 11.70 -7.38 26.21
N GLY A 272 11.98 -8.25 27.17
CA GLY A 272 12.08 -7.95 28.60
C GLY A 272 10.77 -7.48 29.27
N GLY A 273 10.85 -7.16 30.56
CA GLY A 273 9.74 -6.62 31.34
C GLY A 273 9.54 -5.10 31.19
N SER A 274 10.46 -4.41 30.49
CA SER A 274 10.37 -2.98 30.23
C SER A 274 10.96 -2.62 28.88
N GLY A 275 10.43 -1.58 28.25
CA GLY A 275 10.95 -1.08 26.99
C GLY A 275 10.17 0.11 26.47
N THR A 276 10.65 0.68 25.37
CA THR A 276 9.96 1.71 24.59
C THR A 276 10.13 1.44 23.11
N LEU A 277 9.03 1.48 22.36
CA LEU A 277 9.04 1.48 20.89
C LEU A 277 8.57 2.83 20.37
N LEU A 278 9.29 3.37 19.40
CA LEU A 278 8.91 4.54 18.60
C LEU A 278 8.74 4.10 17.15
N VAL A 279 7.61 4.45 16.54
CA VAL A 279 7.35 4.24 15.12
C VAL A 279 7.05 5.57 14.43
N ALA A 280 7.58 5.77 13.23
CA ALA A 280 7.13 6.77 12.28
C ALA A 280 6.57 6.04 11.05
N ALA A 281 5.29 6.24 10.75
CA ALA A 281 4.59 5.51 9.71
C ALA A 281 3.69 6.43 8.87
N SER A 282 3.32 5.96 7.68
CA SER A 282 2.27 6.55 6.84
C SER A 282 1.31 5.45 6.39
N LEU A 283 0.03 5.70 6.57
CA LEU A 283 -1.06 4.80 6.18
C LEU A 283 -1.87 5.52 5.08
N PRO A 284 -2.02 4.95 3.87
CA PRO A 284 -2.76 5.61 2.80
C PRO A 284 -4.28 5.68 3.04
N GLN A 285 -4.79 4.92 4.02
CA GLN A 285 -6.22 4.75 4.26
C GLN A 285 -6.55 4.49 5.73
N ALA A 286 -7.84 4.59 6.05
CA ALA A 286 -8.41 3.99 7.25
C ALA A 286 -8.37 2.45 7.17
N SER A 287 -8.26 1.76 8.31
CA SER A 287 -8.35 0.31 8.34
C SER A 287 -9.79 -0.14 8.05
N PRO A 288 -10.00 -1.28 7.36
CA PRO A 288 -11.34 -1.83 7.18
C PRO A 288 -11.97 -2.26 8.52
N ALA A 289 -13.30 -2.30 8.56
CA ALA A 289 -14.03 -2.79 9.72
C ALA A 289 -13.66 -4.25 10.03
N GLY A 290 -13.37 -4.55 11.30
CA GLY A 290 -12.97 -5.90 11.74
C GLY A 290 -11.55 -6.33 11.35
N LEU A 291 -10.82 -5.51 10.58
CA LEU A 291 -9.45 -5.80 10.12
C LEU A 291 -8.52 -4.65 10.50
N PRO A 292 -8.13 -4.53 11.78
CA PRO A 292 -7.20 -3.51 12.21
C PRO A 292 -5.83 -3.71 11.55
N GLN A 293 -5.18 -2.59 11.23
CA GLN A 293 -3.86 -2.53 10.62
C GLN A 293 -2.81 -2.42 11.73
N GLY A 294 -1.95 -3.43 11.91
CA GLY A 294 -0.92 -3.39 12.95
C GLY A 294 0.30 -2.58 12.52
N LEU A 295 0.70 -1.60 13.32
CA LEU A 295 1.94 -0.85 13.10
C LEU A 295 3.14 -1.66 13.59
N TRP A 296 2.97 -2.38 14.69
CA TRP A 296 3.86 -3.43 15.16
C TRP A 296 3.18 -4.24 16.28
N GLN A 297 3.69 -5.45 16.50
CA GLN A 297 3.31 -6.35 17.60
C GLN A 297 4.55 -6.94 18.25
N ILE A 298 4.63 -6.95 19.59
CA ILE A 298 5.53 -7.81 20.34
C ILE A 298 4.71 -8.96 20.94
N ASP A 299 5.12 -10.21 20.74
CA ASP A 299 4.39 -11.39 21.22
C ASP A 299 5.29 -12.56 21.65
N ASP A 300 4.67 -13.60 22.22
CA ASP A 300 5.31 -14.81 22.75
C ASP A 300 5.37 -15.99 21.77
N GLY A 301 4.97 -15.80 20.51
CA GLY A 301 4.61 -16.92 19.64
C GLY A 301 3.15 -16.88 19.20
N THR A 302 2.29 -16.21 19.97
CA THR A 302 0.83 -16.25 19.82
C THR A 302 0.20 -14.86 19.85
N ASP A 303 -0.99 -14.73 19.27
CA ASP A 303 -1.78 -13.48 19.38
C ASP A 303 -2.52 -13.36 20.73
N ALA A 304 -2.38 -14.33 21.62
CA ALA A 304 -3.04 -14.32 22.93
C ALA A 304 -2.26 -13.52 23.99
N ASN A 305 -0.95 -13.34 23.80
CA ASN A 305 -0.05 -12.67 24.73
C ASN A 305 0.82 -11.67 23.97
N ARG A 306 0.42 -10.39 23.97
CA ARG A 306 1.10 -9.38 23.14
C ARG A 306 1.00 -7.96 23.67
N LEU A 307 1.95 -7.15 23.22
CA LEU A 307 1.86 -5.69 23.16
C LEU A 307 1.66 -5.31 21.69
N ILE A 308 0.70 -4.45 21.39
CA ILE A 308 0.39 -4.10 20.01
C ILE A 308 0.09 -2.61 19.88
N LEU A 309 0.57 -2.01 18.79
CA LEU A 309 0.13 -0.71 18.32
C LEU A 309 -0.56 -0.89 16.98
N ARG A 310 -1.82 -0.46 16.87
CA ARG A 310 -2.66 -0.71 15.68
C ARG A 310 -3.54 0.48 15.32
N ASN A 311 -3.87 0.59 14.04
CA ASN A 311 -4.92 1.47 13.53
C ASN A 311 -6.24 0.70 13.47
N THR A 312 -7.30 1.28 14.04
CA THR A 312 -8.67 0.78 14.07
C THR A 312 -9.60 1.83 13.45
N GLY A 313 -9.84 1.74 12.15
CA GLY A 313 -10.44 2.80 11.35
C GLY A 313 -9.41 3.89 11.13
N THR A 314 -9.43 4.93 11.96
CA THR A 314 -8.40 5.98 11.99
C THR A 314 -7.78 6.17 13.36
N ALA A 315 -8.36 5.57 14.40
CA ALA A 315 -7.86 5.68 15.75
C ALA A 315 -6.62 4.80 15.92
N LEU A 316 -5.53 5.37 16.44
CA LEU A 316 -4.37 4.60 16.89
C LEU A 316 -4.60 4.12 18.31
N THR A 317 -4.46 2.81 18.51
CA THR A 317 -4.66 2.14 19.80
C THR A 317 -3.40 1.37 20.17
N ALA A 318 -2.91 1.62 21.38
CA ALA A 318 -1.90 0.82 22.04
C ALA A 318 -2.59 -0.14 23.01
N GLU A 319 -2.30 -1.43 22.91
CA GLU A 319 -3.04 -2.44 23.66
C GLU A 319 -2.12 -3.54 24.19
N ILE A 320 -2.53 -4.09 25.33
CA ILE A 320 -1.89 -5.20 26.03
C ILE A 320 -2.92 -6.31 26.11
N GLU A 321 -2.62 -7.47 25.54
CA GLU A 321 -3.49 -8.64 25.58
C GLU A 321 -2.78 -9.78 26.33
N ARG A 322 -3.51 -10.47 27.21
CA ARG A 322 -3.02 -11.61 28.01
C ARG A 322 -4.05 -12.73 28.00
N GLY A 323 -3.63 -13.94 27.64
CA GLY A 323 -4.54 -15.09 27.53
C GLY A 323 -5.70 -14.88 26.54
N GLY A 324 -5.53 -14.00 25.55
CA GLY A 324 -6.57 -13.64 24.56
C GLY A 324 -7.57 -12.60 25.03
N ALA A 325 -7.40 -12.03 26.24
CA ALA A 325 -8.24 -10.95 26.75
C ALA A 325 -7.46 -9.62 26.76
N SER A 326 -8.16 -8.52 26.48
CA SER A 326 -7.61 -7.17 26.62
C SER A 326 -7.33 -6.87 28.10
N GLY A 327 -6.07 -6.62 28.43
CA GLY A 327 -5.63 -6.14 29.74
C GLY A 327 -5.71 -4.62 29.87
N ALA A 328 -5.27 -3.88 28.85
CA ALA A 328 -5.43 -2.43 28.78
C ALA A 328 -5.43 -1.93 27.33
N VAL A 329 -6.23 -0.91 27.06
CA VAL A 329 -6.30 -0.22 25.76
C VAL A 329 -6.12 1.28 26.00
N MET A 330 -5.21 1.89 25.25
CA MET A 330 -4.96 3.33 25.24
C MET A 330 -5.23 3.87 23.84
N THR A 331 -6.22 4.75 23.71
CA THR A 331 -6.55 5.45 22.45
C THR A 331 -5.73 6.72 22.34
N LEU A 332 -4.83 6.80 21.36
CA LEU A 332 -3.80 7.84 21.30
C LEU A 332 -4.27 9.10 20.53
N GLY A 333 -5.27 8.93 19.67
CA GLY A 333 -5.75 9.93 18.74
C GLY A 333 -6.08 9.31 17.38
N SER A 334 -6.35 10.15 16.38
CA SER A 334 -6.67 9.72 15.02
C SER A 334 -5.58 10.11 14.03
N MET A 335 -5.13 9.16 13.22
CA MET A 335 -4.26 9.43 12.07
C MET A 335 -5.07 9.99 10.90
N VAL A 336 -4.38 10.75 10.05
CA VAL A 336 -4.94 11.27 8.80
C VAL A 336 -4.39 10.42 7.65
N PRO A 337 -5.25 9.79 6.82
CA PRO A 337 -4.80 9.03 5.65
C PRO A 337 -3.83 9.81 4.76
N GLY A 338 -2.77 9.14 4.31
CA GLY A 338 -1.72 9.70 3.46
C GLY A 338 -0.74 10.63 4.17
N THR A 339 -0.95 10.93 5.46
CA THR A 339 -0.08 11.81 6.24
C THR A 339 0.81 10.99 7.17
N ALA A 340 2.09 11.33 7.22
CA ALA A 340 3.03 10.70 8.15
C ALA A 340 2.71 11.10 9.59
N PHE A 341 2.88 10.17 10.52
CA PHE A 341 2.71 10.40 11.95
C PHE A 341 3.76 9.60 12.74
N ARG A 342 3.99 10.00 13.99
CA ARG A 342 4.78 9.22 14.95
C ARG A 342 3.88 8.73 16.08
N ALA A 343 4.22 7.57 16.62
CA ALA A 343 3.59 7.03 17.82
C ALA A 343 4.62 6.27 18.66
N ALA A 344 4.47 6.35 19.97
CA ALA A 344 5.36 5.70 20.91
C ALA A 344 4.58 4.93 21.97
N PHE A 345 5.12 3.80 22.41
CA PHE A 345 4.58 2.97 23.48
C PHE A 345 5.73 2.55 24.39
N ALA A 346 5.69 3.00 25.64
CA ALA A 346 6.59 2.59 26.72
C ALA A 346 5.86 1.67 27.72
N TRP A 347 6.58 0.67 28.23
CA TRP A 347 6.06 -0.29 29.20
C TRP A 347 7.06 -0.61 30.29
N ALA A 348 6.54 -0.86 31.48
CA ALA A 348 7.14 -1.59 32.60
C ALA A 348 6.00 -2.31 33.35
N PRO A 349 6.29 -3.18 34.34
CA PRO A 349 5.25 -3.84 35.12
C PRO A 349 4.33 -2.80 35.80
N GLY A 350 3.02 -2.88 35.53
CA GLY A 350 2.02 -1.97 36.10
C GLY A 350 2.13 -0.50 35.65
N SER A 351 2.98 -0.18 34.66
CA SER A 351 3.18 1.19 34.19
C SER A 351 3.38 1.24 32.69
N GLN A 352 2.32 1.58 31.97
CA GLN A 352 2.35 1.73 30.52
C GLN A 352 1.91 3.12 30.11
N SER A 353 2.53 3.62 29.06
CA SER A 353 2.21 4.93 28.50
C SER A 353 2.39 4.91 27.00
N ALA A 354 1.48 5.58 26.28
CA ALA A 354 1.57 5.70 24.85
C ALA A 354 1.05 7.07 24.39
N CYS A 355 1.57 7.56 23.27
CA CYS A 355 1.10 8.79 22.63
C CYS A 355 1.38 8.77 21.14
N MET A 356 0.76 9.70 20.41
CA MET A 356 1.06 9.97 19.00
C MET A 356 1.29 11.46 18.77
N THR A 357 1.85 11.81 17.62
CA THR A 357 1.99 13.22 17.18
C THR A 357 0.63 13.93 17.27
N GLY A 358 0.59 15.06 17.98
CA GLY A 358 -0.63 15.84 18.21
C GLY A 358 -1.61 15.25 19.23
N GLY A 359 -1.36 14.05 19.77
CA GLY A 359 -2.13 13.44 20.85
C GLY A 359 -1.52 13.69 22.23
N SER A 360 -2.32 13.47 23.29
CA SER A 360 -1.85 13.51 24.67
C SER A 360 -1.30 12.15 25.11
N VAL A 361 -0.40 12.15 26.11
CA VAL A 361 0.05 10.91 26.75
C VAL A 361 -1.12 10.22 27.44
N GLN A 362 -1.37 8.99 27.04
CA GLN A 362 -2.27 8.06 27.70
C GLN A 362 -1.46 7.15 28.62
N THR A 363 -2.04 6.77 29.75
CA THR A 363 -1.39 5.88 30.73
C THR A 363 -2.32 4.74 31.12
N ALA A 364 -1.74 3.58 31.39
CA ALA A 364 -2.45 2.42 31.92
C ALA A 364 -1.59 1.69 32.96
N ALA A 365 -2.25 0.89 33.79
CA ALA A 365 -1.62 0.03 34.78
C ALA A 365 -2.11 -1.42 34.59
N ALA A 366 -1.42 -2.17 33.74
CA ALA A 366 -1.72 -3.57 33.45
C ALA A 366 -0.53 -4.49 33.75
N THR A 367 -0.86 -5.75 34.02
CA THR A 367 0.12 -6.84 34.09
C THR A 367 0.59 -7.20 32.70
N LEU A 368 1.91 -7.23 32.48
CA LEU A 368 2.49 -7.61 31.20
C LEU A 368 2.34 -9.13 30.96
N PRO A 369 2.14 -9.56 29.71
CA PRO A 369 2.26 -10.96 29.33
C PRO A 369 3.69 -11.45 29.54
N ALA A 370 3.84 -12.72 29.92
CA ALA A 370 5.16 -13.35 30.02
C ALA A 370 5.65 -13.81 28.64
N GLY A 371 6.97 -13.99 28.49
CA GLY A 371 7.53 -14.67 27.32
C GLY A 371 7.57 -13.86 26.02
N LEU A 372 7.40 -12.54 26.07
CA LEU A 372 7.48 -11.66 24.90
C LEU A 372 8.84 -11.77 24.20
N ALA A 373 8.88 -12.46 23.06
CA ALA A 373 10.10 -12.91 22.40
C ALA A 373 10.25 -12.44 20.95
N ARG A 374 9.14 -12.07 20.28
CA ARG A 374 9.12 -11.72 18.86
C ARG A 374 8.55 -10.33 18.65
N LEU A 375 9.10 -9.57 17.71
CA LEU A 375 8.52 -8.34 17.18
C LEU A 375 8.17 -8.57 15.72
N LEU A 376 6.96 -8.15 15.34
CA LEU A 376 6.41 -8.17 14.00
C LEU A 376 6.23 -6.72 13.52
N PRO A 377 7.25 -6.08 12.91
CA PRO A 377 7.10 -4.74 12.38
C PRO A 377 6.03 -4.70 11.28
N GLY A 378 5.13 -3.73 11.37
CA GLY A 378 4.09 -3.53 10.38
C GLY A 378 3.00 -4.59 10.34
N HIS A 379 2.87 -5.41 11.39
CA HIS A 379 1.82 -6.41 11.54
C HIS A 379 1.19 -6.39 12.93
N GLY A 380 -0.06 -6.82 12.99
CA GLY A 380 -0.85 -6.95 14.22
C GLY A 380 -1.38 -8.36 14.47
N SER A 381 -0.79 -9.37 13.85
CA SER A 381 -1.11 -10.78 14.05
C SER A 381 0.03 -11.68 13.56
N GLY A 382 0.32 -12.75 14.30
CA GLY A 382 1.23 -13.83 13.89
C GLY A 382 0.73 -14.64 12.68
N GLY A 383 -0.52 -14.47 12.27
CA GLY A 383 -1.08 -15.02 11.03
C GLY A 383 -0.79 -14.18 9.78
N TRP A 384 -0.10 -13.05 9.91
CA TRP A 384 0.29 -12.16 8.79
C TRP A 384 -0.88 -11.58 7.97
N ASN A 385 -2.06 -11.50 8.58
CA ASN A 385 -3.30 -11.03 7.96
C ASN A 385 -3.75 -9.65 8.49
N ARG A 386 -2.87 -8.95 9.22
CA ARG A 386 -3.11 -7.62 9.80
C ARG A 386 -1.94 -6.66 9.52
N ALA A 387 -1.50 -6.65 8.27
CA ALA A 387 -0.45 -5.74 7.81
C ALA A 387 -0.89 -4.27 7.95
N LEU A 388 0.05 -3.34 8.11
CA LEU A 388 -0.29 -1.92 8.12
C LEU A 388 -0.83 -1.44 6.77
N ASN A 389 -0.42 -2.07 5.66
CA ASN A 389 -0.76 -1.67 4.30
C ASN A 389 -0.36 -0.21 4.02
N GLY A 390 0.87 0.12 4.37
CA GLY A 390 1.48 1.43 4.24
C GLY A 390 2.99 1.32 4.42
N SER A 391 3.62 2.39 4.89
CA SER A 391 5.07 2.40 5.10
C SER A 391 5.50 2.77 6.51
N VAL A 392 6.62 2.17 6.94
CA VAL A 392 7.33 2.45 8.20
C VAL A 392 8.64 3.14 7.86
N ARG A 393 8.75 4.42 8.16
CA ARG A 393 9.96 5.23 7.91
C ARG A 393 11.00 5.04 9.00
N LEU A 394 10.55 4.79 10.22
CA LEU A 394 11.38 4.62 11.40
C LEU A 394 10.72 3.62 12.36
N LEU A 395 11.49 2.69 12.89
CA LEU A 395 11.11 1.88 14.05
C LEU A 395 12.33 1.74 14.95
N GLN A 396 12.23 2.26 16.17
CA GLN A 396 13.31 2.21 17.15
C GLN A 396 12.83 1.53 18.43
N TYR A 397 13.72 0.73 19.02
CA TYR A 397 13.51 0.05 20.29
C TYR A 397 14.54 0.52 21.32
N LEU A 398 14.07 0.78 22.53
CA LEU A 398 14.91 1.02 23.71
C LEU A 398 14.55 -0.03 24.77
N PRO A 399 15.51 -0.80 25.31
CA PRO A 399 15.26 -1.79 26.35
C PRO A 399 15.06 -1.16 27.75
N SER A 400 14.45 0.02 27.80
CA SER A 400 14.05 0.71 29.03
C SER A 400 12.77 1.51 28.81
N ARG A 401 11.95 1.63 29.86
CA ARG A 401 10.77 2.49 29.83
C ARG A 401 11.21 3.95 29.91
N LEU A 402 10.83 4.76 28.92
CA LEU A 402 11.02 6.20 29.02
C LEU A 402 9.98 6.85 29.94
N PRO A 403 10.33 7.95 30.64
CA PRO A 403 9.36 8.78 31.34
C PRO A 403 8.32 9.39 30.40
N ASP A 404 7.11 9.56 30.89
CA ASP A 404 5.96 10.08 30.12
C ASP A 404 6.25 11.47 29.52
N THR A 405 7.00 12.30 30.25
CA THR A 405 7.44 13.63 29.79
C THR A 405 8.39 13.57 28.60
N GLN A 406 9.22 12.53 28.49
CA GLN A 406 10.11 12.33 27.35
C GLN A 406 9.38 11.69 26.16
N LEU A 407 8.38 10.86 26.42
CA LEU A 407 7.58 10.20 25.40
C LEU A 407 6.87 11.21 24.48
N GLN A 408 6.28 12.25 25.05
CA GLN A 408 5.64 13.34 24.29
C GLN A 408 6.64 14.12 23.43
N GLY A 409 7.86 14.34 23.93
CA GLY A 409 8.93 15.00 23.18
C GLY A 409 9.34 14.21 21.94
N LEU A 410 9.41 12.87 22.04
CA LEU A 410 9.83 11.99 20.93
C LEU A 410 8.87 12.01 19.74
N VAL A 411 7.56 11.99 19.99
CA VAL A 411 6.57 11.93 18.91
C VAL A 411 6.35 13.28 18.20
N ASN A 412 6.84 14.38 18.78
CA ASN A 412 6.72 15.73 18.25
C ASN A 412 8.02 16.24 17.59
N GLN A 413 9.06 15.40 17.50
CA GLN A 413 10.25 15.72 16.71
C GLN A 413 9.91 15.69 15.22
N SER A 414 10.37 16.71 14.48
CA SER A 414 10.26 16.80 13.02
C SER A 414 10.90 15.60 12.34
#